data_AF-A0A2P8AR34-F1
#
_entry.id   AF-A0A2P8AR34-F1
#
_cell.length_a   1.000
_cell.length_b   1.000
_cell.length_c   1.000
_cell.angle_alpha   90.00
_cell.angle_beta   90.00
_cell.angle_gamma   90.00
#
_symmetry.space_group_name_H-M   'P 1'
#
loop_
_entity.id
_entity.type
_entity.pdbx_description
1 polymer ?
#
loop_
_entity_poly.entity_id
_entity_poly.type
_entity_poly.pdbx_seq_one_letter_code
_entity_poly.pdbx_strand_id
1 'polypeptide(L)'
;MASTGTTLMDLHGIGPSGAARLLVEVGDITRFPNRAYFASWDGTAPIDASSGEQVRHRLSRAGNRQINRVLHIMATVQLRNPTEGRASFDRKKAGGKTSMEAMRALKRRLSDIVYRCMISDAVATAAAPGGHRGTTTDSSVTDSHPPAGSSEKSLPGPAETQDRTLLPAVS
;
A
#
# COMPACT_ATOMS: atom_id res chain seq x y z
N MET A 1 -0.70 -11.99 20.27
CA MET A 1 -0.24 -11.36 19.02
C MET A 1 -1.32 -11.60 17.99
N ALA A 2 -2.08 -10.56 17.62
CA ALA A 2 -3.10 -10.69 16.59
C ALA A 2 -2.41 -11.12 15.29
N SER A 3 -2.79 -12.29 14.77
CA SER A 3 -2.32 -12.79 13.48
C SER A 3 -2.87 -11.89 12.39
N THR A 4 -2.19 -10.78 12.11
CA THR A 4 -2.33 -10.09 10.82
C THR A 4 -1.97 -11.16 9.79
N GLY A 5 -2.94 -11.70 9.05
CA GLY A 5 -2.79 -12.92 8.22
C GLY A 5 -1.84 -12.82 7.02
N THR A 6 -0.84 -11.94 7.09
CA THR A 6 0.24 -11.79 6.11
C THR A 6 1.53 -12.40 6.62
N THR A 7 2.25 -13.07 5.73
CA THR A 7 3.59 -13.63 5.97
C THR A 7 4.71 -12.68 5.54
N LEU A 8 4.39 -11.43 5.18
CA LEU A 8 5.37 -10.44 4.74
C LEU A 8 6.47 -10.15 5.77
N MET A 9 6.17 -10.24 7.06
CA MET A 9 7.15 -10.01 8.13
C MET A 9 8.15 -11.18 8.29
N ASP A 10 7.86 -12.34 7.70
CA ASP A 10 8.78 -13.48 7.69
C ASP A 10 9.90 -13.28 6.65
N LEU A 11 9.72 -12.33 5.73
CA LEU A 11 10.73 -11.97 4.75
C LEU A 11 11.86 -11.18 5.42
N HIS A 12 13.08 -11.72 5.38
CA HIS A 12 14.24 -11.07 5.97
C HIS A 12 14.45 -9.63 5.42
N GLY A 13 14.37 -8.66 6.33
CA GLY A 13 14.51 -7.23 6.03
C GLY A 13 13.18 -6.48 5.89
N ILE A 14 12.04 -7.14 6.13
CA ILE A 14 10.72 -6.51 6.23
C ILE A 14 10.28 -6.49 7.69
N GLY A 15 10.17 -5.29 8.26
CA GLY A 15 9.55 -5.08 9.57
C GLY A 15 8.10 -4.62 9.46
N PRO A 16 7.41 -4.37 10.60
CA PRO A 16 5.99 -4.00 10.62
C PRO A 16 5.64 -2.80 9.73
N SER A 17 6.45 -1.74 9.77
CA SER A 17 6.23 -0.55 8.92
C SER A 17 6.41 -0.84 7.43
N GLY A 18 7.35 -1.73 7.08
CA GLY A 18 7.56 -2.17 5.70
C GLY A 18 6.40 -3.00 5.19
N ALA A 19 5.94 -3.97 5.99
CA ALA A 19 4.78 -4.80 5.67
C ALA A 19 3.50 -3.95 5.53
N ALA A 20 3.24 -3.05 6.48
CA ALA A 20 2.11 -2.13 6.39
C ALA A 20 2.17 -1.25 5.13
N ARG A 21 3.36 -0.75 4.77
CA ARG A 21 3.54 0.06 3.56
C ARG A 21 3.25 -0.74 2.30
N LEU A 22 3.72 -1.99 2.23
CA LEU A 22 3.43 -2.90 1.13
C LEU A 22 1.93 -3.12 1.00
N LEU A 23 1.24 -3.47 2.10
CA LEU A 23 -0.21 -3.72 2.09
C LEU A 23 -1.01 -2.48 1.65
N VAL A 24 -0.68 -1.29 2.15
CA VAL A 24 -1.40 -0.04 1.82
C VAL A 24 -1.20 0.35 0.35
N GLU A 25 0.04 0.33 -0.14
CA GLU A 25 0.37 0.80 -1.49
C GLU A 25 -0.01 -0.21 -2.58
N VAL A 26 0.09 -1.51 -2.27
CA VAL A 26 -0.33 -2.58 -3.18
C VAL A 26 -1.83 -2.75 -3.16
N GLY A 27 -2.47 -2.73 -1.98
CA GLY A 27 -3.88 -3.08 -1.83
C GLY A 27 -4.13 -4.51 -2.31
N ASP A 28 -4.96 -4.65 -3.34
CA ASP A 28 -5.20 -5.94 -3.99
C ASP A 28 -4.02 -6.34 -4.90
N ILE A 29 -3.30 -7.39 -4.52
CA ILE A 29 -2.19 -7.95 -5.29
C ILE A 29 -2.64 -8.56 -6.62
N THR A 30 -3.90 -9.02 -6.73
CA THR A 30 -4.42 -9.72 -7.91
C THR A 30 -4.61 -8.79 -9.12
N ARG A 31 -4.63 -7.47 -8.89
CA ARG A 31 -4.59 -6.45 -9.97
C ARG A 31 -3.35 -6.54 -10.85
N PHE A 32 -2.28 -7.18 -10.36
CA PHE A 32 -1.04 -7.39 -11.10
C PHE A 32 -1.02 -8.78 -11.72
N PRO A 33 -1.12 -8.89 -13.07
CA PRO A 33 -1.27 -10.17 -13.74
C PRO A 33 -0.03 -11.07 -13.62
N ASN A 34 1.15 -10.48 -13.43
CA ASN A 34 2.37 -11.23 -13.16
C ASN A 34 3.44 -10.37 -12.46
N ARG A 35 4.49 -11.05 -12.01
CA ARG A 35 5.64 -10.44 -11.33
C ARG A 35 6.37 -9.35 -12.13
N ALA A 36 6.37 -9.41 -13.47
CA ALA A 36 7.02 -8.40 -14.31
C ALA A 36 6.20 -7.10 -14.38
N TYR A 37 4.86 -7.20 -14.37
CA TYR A 37 3.99 -6.02 -14.22
C TYR A 37 4.18 -5.38 -12.85
N PHE A 38 4.27 -6.20 -11.78
CA PHE A 38 4.56 -5.70 -10.45
C PHE A 38 5.92 -4.97 -10.38
N ALA A 39 6.96 -5.57 -10.95
CA ALA A 39 8.29 -4.96 -11.02
C ALA A 39 8.33 -3.68 -11.88
N SER A 40 7.52 -3.60 -12.93
CA SER A 40 7.41 -2.39 -13.74
C SER A 40 6.71 -1.28 -12.94
N TRP A 41 5.67 -1.64 -12.19
CA TRP A 41 4.92 -0.72 -11.34
C TRP A 41 5.71 -0.25 -10.11
N ASP A 42 6.56 -1.08 -9.49
CA ASP A 42 7.41 -0.67 -8.36
C ASP A 42 8.75 -0.03 -8.79
N GLY A 43 9.04 -0.02 -10.09
CA GLY A 43 10.26 0.55 -10.67
C GLY A 43 11.51 -0.29 -10.45
N THR A 44 11.38 -1.61 -10.27
CA THR A 44 12.49 -2.57 -10.23
C THR A 44 12.67 -3.36 -11.52
N ALA A 45 11.79 -3.22 -12.50
CA ALA A 45 11.93 -3.82 -13.81
C ALA A 45 13.33 -3.54 -14.40
N PRO A 46 13.93 -4.52 -15.11
CA PRO A 46 15.19 -4.28 -15.81
C PRO A 46 15.04 -3.07 -16.73
N ILE A 47 15.94 -2.10 -16.57
CA ILE A 47 16.10 -1.04 -17.56
C ILE A 47 17.11 -1.59 -18.54
N ASP A 48 16.66 -1.91 -19.75
CA ASP A 48 17.56 -2.31 -20.83
C ASP A 48 18.55 -1.17 -21.10
N ALA A 49 19.84 -1.51 -21.08
CA ALA A 49 20.93 -0.58 -21.31
C ALA A 49 21.45 -0.75 -22.74
N SER A 50 20.62 -0.48 -23.75
CA SER A 50 21.05 -0.12 -25.11
C SER A 50 19.86 0.09 -26.07
N SER A 51 19.66 1.32 -26.53
CA SER A 51 19.08 1.62 -27.84
C SER A 51 19.81 2.83 -28.40
N GLY A 52 20.97 2.58 -29.01
CA GLY A 52 21.77 3.57 -29.76
C GLY A 52 22.50 4.61 -28.88
N GLU A 53 23.75 4.88 -29.23
CA GLU A 53 24.47 6.14 -28.97
C GLU A 53 24.27 6.79 -27.57
N GLN A 54 25.13 6.42 -26.60
CA GLN A 54 25.41 7.16 -25.35
C GLN A 54 24.40 8.27 -24.95
N VAL A 55 23.18 7.91 -24.53
CA VAL A 55 22.31 8.81 -23.77
C VAL A 55 22.37 8.40 -22.31
N ARG A 56 22.92 9.28 -21.47
CA ARG A 56 22.85 9.13 -20.00
C ARG A 56 21.39 8.92 -19.61
N HIS A 57 21.05 7.68 -19.27
CA HIS A 57 19.72 7.31 -18.81
C HIS A 57 19.40 8.04 -17.50
N ARG A 58 18.56 9.07 -17.59
CA ARG A 58 17.90 9.64 -16.42
C ARG A 58 17.15 8.52 -15.69
N LEU A 59 17.30 8.48 -14.36
CA LEU A 59 16.56 7.59 -13.48
C LEU A 59 15.07 7.63 -13.83
N SER A 60 14.50 6.53 -14.33
CA SER A 60 13.06 6.44 -14.53
C SER A 60 12.35 6.80 -13.22
N ARG A 61 11.55 7.88 -13.26
CA ARG A 61 10.63 8.27 -12.19
C ARG A 61 9.34 7.46 -12.22
N ALA A 62 9.10 6.71 -13.28
CA ALA A 62 7.99 5.79 -13.37
C ALA A 62 8.25 4.63 -12.39
N GLY A 63 7.32 4.45 -11.46
CA GLY A 63 7.35 3.39 -10.46
C GLY A 63 7.03 3.91 -9.05
N ASN A 64 6.29 3.12 -8.27
CA ASN A 64 5.91 3.46 -6.90
C ASN A 64 7.15 3.60 -6.01
N ARG A 65 7.50 4.86 -5.69
CA ARG A 65 8.70 5.19 -4.91
C ARG A 65 8.67 4.66 -3.48
N GLN A 66 7.48 4.46 -2.95
CA GLN A 66 7.28 4.01 -1.57
C GLN A 66 7.62 2.54 -1.46
N ILE A 67 7.10 1.72 -2.37
CA ILE A 67 7.47 0.31 -2.49
C ILE A 67 8.98 0.17 -2.81
N ASN A 68 9.47 0.98 -3.74
CA ASN A 68 10.89 0.95 -4.11
C ASN A 68 11.82 1.27 -2.93
N ARG A 69 11.39 2.19 -2.04
CA ARG A 69 12.10 2.51 -0.79
C ARG A 69 12.08 1.33 0.17
N VAL A 70 10.94 0.66 0.35
CA VAL A 70 10.83 -0.57 1.18
C VAL A 70 11.78 -1.64 0.65
N LEU A 71 11.77 -1.91 -0.66
CA LEU A 71 12.66 -2.89 -1.30
C LEU A 71 14.15 -2.52 -1.15
N HIS A 72 14.47 -1.23 -1.17
CA HIS A 72 15.83 -0.77 -0.93
C HIS A 72 16.29 -0.96 0.53
N ILE A 73 15.40 -0.71 1.49
CA ILE A 73 15.68 -0.98 2.92
C ILE A 73 15.87 -2.49 3.12
N MET A 74 14.96 -3.31 2.59
CA MET A 74 15.04 -4.78 2.62
C MET A 74 16.37 -5.28 2.04
N ALA A 75 16.78 -4.77 0.87
CA ALA A 75 18.07 -5.09 0.25
C ALA A 75 19.24 -4.71 1.15
N THR A 76 19.23 -3.51 1.74
CA THR A 76 20.30 -3.04 2.63
C THR A 76 20.43 -3.93 3.86
N VAL A 77 19.31 -4.34 4.46
CA VAL A 77 19.30 -5.27 5.59
C VAL A 77 19.84 -6.64 5.18
N GLN A 78 19.46 -7.16 4.01
CA GLN A 78 20.01 -8.42 3.50
C GLN A 78 21.51 -8.36 3.24
N LEU A 79 22.05 -7.24 2.76
CA LEU A 79 23.49 -7.09 2.54
C LEU A 79 24.31 -7.02 3.84
N ARG A 80 23.70 -6.58 4.95
CA ARG A 80 24.37 -6.50 6.26
C ARG A 80 24.46 -7.85 6.97
N ASN A 81 23.66 -8.83 6.57
CA ASN A 81 23.53 -10.12 7.24
C ASN A 81 23.93 -11.28 6.30
N PRO A 82 24.28 -12.46 6.84
CA PRO A 82 24.53 -13.66 6.03
C PRO A 82 23.21 -14.19 5.46
N THR A 83 22.80 -13.67 4.31
CA THR A 83 21.55 -14.03 3.64
C THR A 83 21.77 -14.46 2.20
N GLU A 84 20.78 -15.17 1.65
CA GLU A 84 20.74 -15.53 0.24
C GLU A 84 20.75 -14.28 -0.68
N GLY A 85 20.24 -13.13 -0.22
CA GLY A 85 20.34 -11.86 -0.94
C GLY A 85 21.78 -11.33 -1.02
N ARG A 86 22.54 -11.43 0.08
CA ARG A 86 23.98 -11.12 0.10
C ARG A 86 24.75 -12.03 -0.85
N ALA A 87 24.52 -13.34 -0.76
CA ALA A 87 25.16 -14.31 -1.66
C ALA A 87 24.83 -14.01 -3.14
N SER A 88 23.58 -13.66 -3.44
CA SER A 88 23.16 -13.26 -4.79
C SER A 88 23.86 -12.00 -5.29
N PHE A 89 24.04 -11.01 -4.43
CA PHE A 89 24.75 -9.77 -4.76
C PHE A 89 26.22 -10.05 -5.02
N ASP A 90 26.87 -10.83 -4.16
CA ASP A 90 28.27 -11.20 -4.28
C ASP A 90 28.53 -12.03 -5.55
N ARG A 91 27.64 -12.96 -5.91
CA ARG A 91 27.68 -13.67 -7.21
C ARG A 91 27.63 -12.72 -8.41
N LYS A 92 26.80 -11.67 -8.36
CA LYS A 92 26.72 -10.66 -9.44
C LYS A 92 27.97 -9.80 -9.50
N LYS A 93 28.54 -9.43 -8.34
CA LYS A 93 29.81 -8.71 -8.24
C LYS A 93 30.97 -9.52 -8.80
N ALA A 94 31.05 -10.82 -8.47
CA ALA A 94 32.06 -11.73 -9.00
C ALA A 94 31.94 -11.90 -10.52
N GLY A 95 30.73 -11.85 -11.07
CA GLY A 95 30.47 -11.84 -12.51
C GLY A 95 30.73 -10.49 -13.21
N GLY A 96 31.51 -9.58 -12.61
CA GLY A 96 31.94 -8.32 -13.23
C GLY A 96 30.94 -7.17 -13.15
N LYS A 97 29.78 -7.34 -12.51
CA LYS A 97 28.79 -6.26 -12.41
C LYS A 97 29.24 -5.16 -11.45
N THR A 98 28.85 -3.92 -11.75
CA THR A 98 28.99 -2.80 -10.83
C THR A 98 28.12 -3.01 -9.59
N SER A 99 28.46 -2.32 -8.49
CA SER A 99 27.64 -2.38 -7.26
C SER A 99 26.20 -1.92 -7.52
N MET A 100 26.01 -0.91 -8.37
CA MET A 100 24.69 -0.39 -8.74
C MET A 100 23.86 -1.41 -9.53
N GLU A 101 24.47 -2.11 -10.49
CA GLU A 101 23.78 -3.16 -11.26
C GLU A 101 23.45 -4.37 -10.38
N ALA A 102 24.36 -4.77 -9.50
CA ALA A 102 24.12 -5.84 -8.54
C ALA A 102 22.99 -5.49 -7.56
N MET A 103 22.95 -4.24 -7.07
CA MET A 103 21.87 -3.72 -6.22
C MET A 103 20.53 -3.70 -6.97
N ARG A 104 20.51 -3.27 -8.24
CA ARG A 104 19.29 -3.27 -9.07
C ARG A 104 18.77 -4.69 -9.27
N ALA A 105 19.66 -5.64 -9.56
CA ALA A 105 19.31 -7.06 -9.68
C ALA A 105 18.78 -7.65 -8.35
N LEU A 106 19.39 -7.30 -7.21
CA LEU A 106 18.91 -7.72 -5.90
C LEU A 106 17.50 -7.19 -5.64
N LYS A 107 17.27 -5.89 -5.82
CA LYS A 107 15.93 -5.29 -5.63
C LYS A 107 14.88 -5.92 -6.54
N ARG A 108 15.22 -6.22 -7.80
CA ARG A 108 14.34 -6.96 -8.73
C ARG A 108 13.98 -8.34 -8.18
N ARG A 109 14.95 -9.10 -7.66
CA ARG A 109 14.71 -10.40 -7.01
C ARG A 109 13.82 -10.27 -5.78
N LEU A 110 14.03 -9.24 -4.96
CA LEU A 110 13.21 -9.01 -3.77
C LEU A 110 11.77 -8.63 -4.11
N SER A 111 11.56 -7.84 -5.17
CA SER A 111 10.24 -7.56 -5.73
C SER A 111 9.50 -8.85 -6.10
N ASP A 112 10.17 -9.81 -6.78
CA ASP A 112 9.57 -11.12 -7.09
C ASP A 112 9.19 -11.92 -5.84
N ILE A 113 10.01 -11.87 -4.79
CA ILE A 113 9.74 -12.56 -3.53
C ILE A 113 8.52 -11.95 -2.83
N VAL A 114 8.46 -10.61 -2.75
CA VAL A 114 7.32 -9.90 -2.16
C VAL A 114 6.03 -10.19 -2.92
N TYR A 115 6.06 -10.11 -4.26
CA TYR A 115 4.91 -10.45 -5.10
C TYR A 115 4.39 -11.87 -4.81
N ARG A 116 5.29 -12.86 -4.79
CA ARG A 116 4.94 -14.26 -4.49
C ARG A 116 4.35 -14.42 -3.08
N CYS A 117 4.95 -13.76 -2.09
CA CYS A 117 4.46 -13.76 -0.71
C CYS A 117 3.02 -13.24 -0.63
N MET A 118 2.76 -12.08 -1.24
CA MET A 118 1.43 -11.46 -1.22
C MET A 118 0.38 -12.28 -1.97
N ILE A 119 0.75 -12.92 -3.09
CA ILE A 119 -0.13 -13.86 -3.80
C ILE A 119 -0.46 -15.06 -2.92
N SER A 120 0.54 -15.67 -2.26
CA SER A 120 0.31 -16.78 -1.34
C SER A 120 -0.61 -16.38 -0.18
N ASP A 121 -0.41 -15.21 0.42
CA ASP A 121 -1.26 -14.66 1.48
C ASP A 121 -2.71 -14.48 1.00
N ALA A 122 -2.89 -13.95 -0.22
CA ALA A 122 -4.22 -13.76 -0.81
C ALA A 122 -4.94 -15.09 -1.06
N VAL A 123 -4.22 -16.10 -1.58
CA VAL A 123 -4.76 -17.45 -1.79
C VAL A 123 -5.10 -18.12 -0.46
N ALA A 124 -4.24 -18.02 0.54
CA ALA A 124 -4.50 -18.57 1.87
C ALA A 124 -5.73 -17.93 2.54
N THR A 125 -5.90 -16.62 2.37
CA THR A 125 -7.07 -15.89 2.87
C THR A 125 -8.35 -16.33 2.16
N ALA A 126 -8.31 -16.54 0.84
CA ALA A 126 -9.46 -17.00 0.07
C ALA A 126 -9.82 -18.48 0.35
N ALA A 127 -8.83 -19.33 0.64
CA ALA A 127 -9.04 -20.75 0.94
C ALA A 127 -9.44 -21.02 2.40
N ALA A 128 -9.34 -20.03 3.28
CA ALA A 128 -9.75 -20.18 4.67
C ALA A 128 -11.27 -20.43 4.75
N PRO A 129 -11.73 -21.54 5.37
CA PRO A 129 -13.14 -21.82 5.53
C PRO A 129 -13.72 -20.93 6.64
N GLY A 130 -14.07 -19.69 6.32
CA GLY A 130 -14.78 -18.81 7.25
C GLY A 130 -14.53 -17.33 7.03
N GLY A 131 -15.56 -16.60 6.59
CA GLY A 131 -15.49 -15.15 6.53
C GLY A 131 -16.57 -14.51 5.68
N HIS A 132 -17.84 -14.73 6.01
CA HIS A 132 -18.95 -13.93 5.50
C HIS A 132 -18.68 -12.46 5.88
N ARG A 133 -18.35 -11.63 4.90
CA ARG A 133 -18.40 -10.18 5.06
C ARG A 133 -19.86 -9.77 4.85
N GLY A 134 -20.67 -9.98 5.88
CA GLY A 134 -22.02 -9.43 5.97
C GLY A 134 -21.95 -7.91 5.97
N THR A 135 -21.98 -7.30 4.79
CA THR A 135 -22.48 -5.94 4.65
C THR A 135 -23.99 -6.05 4.55
N THR A 136 -24.66 -6.04 5.69
CA THR A 136 -26.09 -5.72 5.77
C THR A 136 -26.20 -4.46 6.62
N THR A 137 -25.95 -3.30 5.99
CA THR A 137 -26.60 -2.08 6.45
C THR A 137 -27.94 -2.04 5.72
N ASP A 138 -28.89 -2.84 6.22
CA ASP A 138 -30.30 -2.65 5.91
C ASP A 138 -30.92 -2.12 7.19
N SER A 139 -30.81 -0.81 7.39
CA SER A 139 -31.57 -0.10 8.41
C SER A 139 -32.86 0.36 7.77
N SER A 140 -33.81 -0.57 7.65
CA SER A 140 -35.22 -0.28 7.48
C SER A 140 -35.92 -0.51 8.81
N VAL A 141 -36.37 0.56 9.48
CA VAL A 141 -37.48 0.48 10.43
C VAL A 141 -38.45 1.60 10.09
N THR A 142 -39.57 1.18 9.51
CA THR A 142 -40.80 1.93 9.34
C THR A 142 -41.57 1.93 10.67
N ASP A 143 -41.98 3.14 11.06
CA ASP A 143 -43.11 3.58 11.89
C ASP A 143 -43.57 2.81 13.14
N SER A 144 -43.73 3.57 14.23
CA SER A 144 -44.84 3.39 15.18
C SER A 144 -45.26 4.73 15.78
N HIS A 145 -46.45 5.18 15.36
CA HIS A 145 -47.20 6.33 15.87
C HIS A 145 -47.74 6.01 17.29
N PRO A 146 -47.73 6.96 18.23
CA PRO A 146 -48.69 6.97 19.34
C PRO A 146 -49.70 8.14 19.19
N PRO A 147 -50.91 8.00 19.76
CA PRO A 147 -52.02 8.92 19.52
C PRO A 147 -51.99 10.18 20.39
N ALA A 148 -52.79 11.15 19.96
CA ALA A 148 -53.05 12.44 20.58
C ALA A 148 -53.45 12.36 22.07
N GLY A 149 -52.85 13.25 22.87
CA GLY A 149 -53.27 13.60 24.22
C GLY A 149 -53.17 15.11 24.40
N SER A 150 -54.32 15.74 24.57
CA SER A 150 -54.57 17.17 24.78
C SER A 150 -53.98 17.68 26.10
N SER A 151 -53.33 18.87 26.09
CA SER A 151 -53.47 19.84 27.19
C SER A 151 -52.93 21.23 26.81
N GLU A 152 -53.71 22.23 27.20
CA GLU A 152 -53.64 23.68 27.00
C GLU A 152 -52.47 24.43 27.69
N LYS A 153 -52.35 25.71 27.28
CA LYS A 153 -51.77 26.92 27.94
C LYS A 153 -50.25 27.11 27.77
N SER A 154 -49.71 28.27 27.41
CA SER A 154 -50.22 29.63 27.14
C SER A 154 -49.18 30.39 26.30
N LEU A 155 -49.61 31.37 25.51
CA LEU A 155 -48.75 32.43 24.93
C LEU A 155 -48.40 33.46 26.03
N PRO A 156 -47.27 34.18 25.91
CA PRO A 156 -47.34 35.51 25.29
C PRO A 156 -46.11 35.93 24.44
N GLY A 157 -46.37 36.75 23.42
CA GLY A 157 -45.62 37.99 23.14
C GLY A 157 -44.34 37.92 22.26
N PRO A 158 -44.24 38.71 21.16
CA PRO A 158 -43.16 38.62 20.18
C PRO A 158 -41.96 39.50 20.54
N ALA A 159 -40.77 39.13 20.05
CA ALA A 159 -39.63 40.02 19.92
C ALA A 159 -38.99 39.83 18.54
N GLU A 160 -39.04 40.90 17.75
CA GLU A 160 -38.35 41.05 16.47
C GLU A 160 -36.82 41.16 16.69
N THR A 161 -36.04 40.84 15.65
CA THR A 161 -35.08 41.75 14.99
C THR A 161 -33.76 41.08 14.58
N GLN A 162 -33.70 40.83 13.27
CA GLN A 162 -32.62 41.05 12.30
C GLN A 162 -31.38 40.15 12.20
N ASP A 163 -31.25 39.71 10.94
CA ASP A 163 -30.16 39.10 10.21
C ASP A 163 -29.07 40.14 9.84
N ARG A 164 -27.87 39.59 9.60
CA ARG A 164 -26.82 40.04 8.69
C ARG A 164 -25.74 41.01 9.19
N THR A 165 -24.67 40.41 9.70
CA THR A 165 -23.34 41.00 9.83
C THR A 165 -22.73 41.30 8.45
N LEU A 166 -22.41 42.58 8.21
CA LEU A 166 -21.58 43.07 7.11
C LEU A 166 -20.08 42.96 7.48
N LEU A 167 -19.27 42.56 6.50
CA LEU A 167 -17.81 42.72 6.47
C LEU A 167 -17.43 44.21 6.35
N PRO A 168 -16.18 44.59 6.66
CA PRO A 168 -15.26 44.79 5.52
C PRO A 168 -13.80 44.38 5.78
N ALA A 169 -13.12 44.18 4.65
CA ALA A 169 -11.68 44.00 4.49
C ALA A 169 -10.89 45.28 4.78
N VAL A 170 -9.66 45.12 5.26
CA VAL A 170 -8.66 46.18 5.34
C VAL A 170 -7.42 45.71 4.59
N SER A 171 -6.95 46.59 3.71
CA SER A 171 -5.74 46.50 2.88
C SER A 171 -4.44 46.46 3.68
#